data_AF-A0A0D0AG17-F1
#
_entry.id   AF-A0A0D0AG17-F1
#
_cell.length_a   1.000
_cell.length_b   1.000
_cell.length_c   1.000
_cell.angle_alpha   90.00
_cell.angle_beta   90.00
_cell.angle_gamma   90.00
#
_symmetry.space_group_name_H-M   'P 1'
#
loop_
_entity.id
_entity.type
_entity.pdbx_description
1 polymer ?
#
loop_
_entity_poly.entity_id
_entity_poly.type
_entity_poly.pdbx_seq_one_letter_code
_entity_poly.pdbx_strand_id
1 'polypeptide(L)'
;MSNLVGHSSKVGCCMYCPIKGCHKPGASQYYPVLLKPHNYSVVWCDHDDVNVYNLPLGTSEGYVHQLKHLMASPNQTQFEKQRLETGIVGPSILPGLQPQHVLGVPECFSSEIMHYSGANMASLYTVLWRGTIDCRDTWEEHGHAVTACKSYLLGSFDVAPHDPNLKMNSFYKAVEYIMWLYYLCPALLYGILSDNVWQNFCKFACLMDRLPGRSTHYCS
;
A
#
# COMPACT_ATOMS: atom_id res chain seq x y z
N MET A 1 -11.87 6.53 6.50
CA MET A 1 -12.19 5.75 7.70
C MET A 1 -11.33 6.18 8.90
N SER A 2 -10.00 6.32 8.74
CA SER A 2 -9.09 6.88 9.75
C SER A 2 -9.09 8.42 9.85
N ASN A 3 -9.51 9.11 8.77
CA ASN A 3 -9.47 10.58 8.65
C ASN A 3 -8.06 11.17 8.83
N LEU A 4 -7.05 10.41 8.40
CA LEU A 4 -5.68 10.90 8.25
C LEU A 4 -5.46 11.49 6.85
N VAL A 5 -4.50 12.38 6.73
CA VAL A 5 -4.01 12.91 5.45
C VAL A 5 -3.29 11.81 4.64
N GLY A 6 -3.19 12.00 3.32
CA GLY A 6 -2.54 11.05 2.43
C GLY A 6 -1.00 11.08 2.49
N HIS A 7 -0.37 10.15 1.76
CA HIS A 7 1.09 9.95 1.74
C HIS A 7 1.93 11.18 1.32
N SER A 8 1.35 12.14 0.61
CA SER A 8 2.06 13.35 0.13
C SER A 8 2.10 14.49 1.16
N SER A 9 1.77 14.21 2.42
CA SER A 9 1.66 15.19 3.51
C SER A 9 2.81 15.07 4.51
N LYS A 10 2.94 16.06 5.40
CA LYS A 10 3.98 16.07 6.44
C LYS A 10 3.95 14.85 7.34
N VAL A 11 2.76 14.38 7.74
CA VAL A 11 2.54 13.16 8.54
C VAL A 11 1.65 12.22 7.72
N GLY A 12 2.25 11.55 6.74
CA GLY A 12 1.52 10.79 5.70
C GLY A 12 1.29 9.30 5.99
N CYS A 13 1.74 8.78 7.14
CA CYS A 13 1.59 7.37 7.47
C CYS A 13 0.17 7.05 7.91
N CYS A 14 -0.49 6.10 7.25
CA CYS A 14 -1.83 5.63 7.65
C CYS A 14 -1.83 4.87 9.00
N MET A 15 -0.67 4.33 9.40
CA MET A 15 -0.44 3.74 10.72
C MET A 15 0.04 4.78 11.75
N TYR A 16 -0.12 6.07 11.45
CA TYR A 16 0.19 7.20 12.32
C TYR A 16 1.58 7.13 12.98
N CYS A 17 2.58 6.61 12.26
CA CYS A 17 3.95 6.66 12.74
C CYS A 17 4.41 8.13 12.83
N PRO A 18 5.25 8.49 13.80
CA PRO A 18 5.67 9.88 14.00
C PRO A 18 6.72 10.37 12.99
N ILE A 19 7.06 9.54 11.99
CA ILE A 19 8.01 9.89 10.94
C ILE A 19 7.37 10.97 10.06
N LYS A 20 8.11 12.06 9.87
CA LYS A 20 7.71 13.17 9.01
C LYS A 20 8.26 12.96 7.61
N GLY A 21 7.53 13.43 6.60
CA GLY A 21 8.06 13.53 5.25
C GLY A 21 8.96 14.76 5.09
N CYS A 22 9.84 14.72 4.08
CA CYS A 22 10.61 15.89 3.65
C CYS A 22 9.81 16.72 2.64
N HIS A 23 9.68 18.02 2.89
CA HIS A 23 9.03 18.95 1.98
C HIS A 23 9.84 19.17 0.70
N LYS A 24 9.21 19.09 -0.47
CA LYS A 24 9.88 19.41 -1.74
C LYS A 24 9.93 20.92 -1.95
N PRO A 25 11.12 21.53 -2.10
CA PRO A 25 11.22 22.96 -2.40
C PRO A 25 10.44 23.32 -3.67
N GLY A 26 9.63 24.39 -3.60
CA GLY A 26 8.82 24.86 -4.74
C GLY A 26 7.57 24.03 -5.04
N ALA A 27 7.25 23.01 -4.25
CA ALA A 27 6.00 22.26 -4.33
C ALA A 27 5.29 22.26 -2.97
N SER A 28 3.99 21.95 -2.93
CA SER A 28 3.23 21.80 -1.68
C SER A 28 3.34 20.41 -1.04
N GLN A 29 4.05 19.49 -1.70
CA GLN A 29 4.07 18.08 -1.38
C GLN A 29 5.25 17.71 -0.47
N TYR A 30 5.01 16.73 0.39
CA TYR A 30 6.02 16.07 1.20
C TYR A 30 6.26 14.66 0.66
N TYR A 31 7.51 14.23 0.71
CA TYR A 31 7.91 12.88 0.30
C TYR A 31 8.27 12.05 1.53
N PRO A 32 7.83 10.79 1.62
CA PRO A 32 8.20 9.87 2.69
C PRO A 32 9.61 9.31 2.43
N VAL A 33 10.62 10.18 2.51
CA VAL A 33 12.02 9.77 2.39
C VAL A 33 12.57 9.44 3.77
N LEU A 34 13.21 8.28 3.89
CA LEU A 34 13.84 7.86 5.14
C LEU A 34 15.30 8.28 5.20
N LEU A 35 15.91 8.60 4.06
CA LEU A 35 17.27 9.11 3.97
C LEU A 35 17.22 10.61 3.68
N LYS A 36 18.05 11.38 4.39
CA LYS A 36 18.18 12.81 4.20
C LYS A 36 18.83 13.08 2.84
N PRO A 37 18.15 13.81 1.93
CA PRO A 37 18.73 14.11 0.63
C PRO A 37 19.99 14.98 0.77
N HIS A 38 20.92 14.82 -0.18
CA HIS A 38 22.11 15.66 -0.22
C HIS A 38 21.75 17.14 -0.41
N ASN A 39 22.45 18.03 0.30
CA ASN A 39 22.21 19.49 0.28
C ASN A 39 20.77 19.89 0.63
N TYR A 40 20.08 19.12 1.47
CA TYR A 40 18.72 19.41 1.92
C TYR A 40 18.72 20.11 3.29
N SER A 41 18.22 21.36 3.32
CA SER A 41 18.19 22.21 4.52
C SER A 41 16.84 22.94 4.68
N VAL A 42 15.74 22.26 4.35
CA VAL A 42 14.41 22.83 4.57
C VAL A 42 14.09 22.76 6.06
N VAL A 43 13.99 23.94 6.69
CA VAL A 43 13.71 24.08 8.12
C VAL A 43 12.45 23.31 8.49
N TRP A 44 12.50 22.56 9.59
CA TRP A 44 11.42 21.70 10.12
C TRP A 44 11.14 20.42 9.32
N CYS A 45 11.93 20.14 8.27
CA CYS A 45 11.87 18.94 7.44
C CYS A 45 13.24 18.26 7.29
N ASP A 46 14.24 18.71 8.04
CA ASP A 46 15.66 18.36 7.93
C ASP A 46 16.11 17.25 8.89
N HIS A 47 15.18 16.36 9.26
CA HIS A 47 15.48 15.21 10.11
C HIS A 47 16.60 14.34 9.52
N ASP A 48 17.34 13.66 10.40
CA ASP A 48 18.38 12.73 10.02
C ASP A 48 17.82 11.45 9.39
N ASP A 49 18.72 10.58 8.92
CA ASP A 49 18.38 9.27 8.37
C ASP A 49 17.61 8.44 9.40
N VAL A 50 16.53 7.82 8.93
CA VAL A 50 15.67 6.93 9.70
C VAL A 50 16.04 5.49 9.41
N ASN A 51 16.43 4.75 10.45
CA ASN A 51 16.73 3.33 10.34
C ASN A 51 15.46 2.51 10.10
N VAL A 52 15.36 1.85 8.94
CA VAL A 52 14.23 0.98 8.55
C VAL A 52 14.00 -0.19 9.49
N TYR A 53 15.02 -0.64 10.21
CA TYR A 53 14.92 -1.74 11.18
C TYR A 53 14.47 -1.28 12.57
N ASN A 54 14.36 0.03 12.79
CA ASN A 54 13.96 0.62 14.07
C ASN A 54 13.03 1.82 13.85
N LEU A 55 11.85 1.55 13.28
CA LEU A 55 10.86 2.58 13.01
C LEU A 55 10.02 2.84 14.27
N PRO A 56 9.79 4.12 14.64
CA PRO A 56 8.87 4.43 15.72
C PRO A 56 7.45 4.05 15.32
N LEU A 57 6.72 3.43 16.24
CA LEU A 57 5.33 3.02 16.05
C LEU A 57 4.38 4.17 16.43
N GLY A 58 3.28 4.29 15.68
CA GLY A 58 2.14 5.09 16.11
C GLY A 58 1.43 4.41 17.28
N THR A 59 0.77 5.19 18.13
CA THR A 59 -0.05 4.66 19.23
C THR A 59 -1.44 5.28 19.21
N SER A 60 -2.43 4.49 19.61
CA SER A 60 -3.79 4.96 19.86
C SER A 60 -3.86 6.18 20.78
N GLU A 61 -3.09 6.18 21.86
CA GLU A 61 -3.03 7.31 22.79
C GLU A 61 -2.49 8.58 22.11
N GLY A 62 -1.41 8.45 21.34
CA GLY A 62 -0.82 9.57 20.61
C GLY A 62 -1.78 10.15 19.56
N TYR A 63 -2.49 9.28 18.83
CA TYR A 63 -3.54 9.71 17.90
C TYR A 63 -4.66 10.48 18.63
N VAL A 64 -5.20 9.93 19.72
CA VAL A 64 -6.29 10.57 20.48
C VAL A 64 -5.86 11.91 21.07
N HIS A 65 -4.64 12.01 21.59
CA HIS A 65 -4.08 13.25 22.11
C HIS A 65 -4.02 14.33 21.01
N GLN A 66 -3.47 14.00 19.85
CA GLN A 66 -3.35 14.92 18.72
C GLN A 66 -4.70 15.30 18.12
N LEU A 67 -5.67 14.38 18.12
CA LEU A 67 -7.04 14.64 17.71
C LEU A 67 -7.71 15.66 18.65
N LYS A 68 -7.57 15.49 19.97
CA LYS A 68 -8.10 16.45 20.95
C LYS A 68 -7.50 17.84 20.76
N HIS A 69 -6.20 17.91 20.51
CA HIS A 69 -5.52 19.16 20.20
C HIS A 69 -6.11 19.82 18.95
N LEU A 70 -6.24 19.07 17.84
CA LEU A 70 -6.86 19.56 16.60
C LEU A 70 -8.28 20.09 16.82
N MET A 71 -9.12 19.34 17.53
CA MET A 71 -10.52 19.70 17.82
C MET A 71 -10.65 20.92 18.74
N ALA A 72 -9.62 21.24 19.53
CA ALA A 72 -9.57 22.44 20.36
C ALA A 72 -9.12 23.70 19.60
N SER A 73 -8.92 23.63 18.28
CA SER A 73 -8.52 24.79 17.47
C SER A 73 -9.55 25.93 17.55
N PRO A 74 -9.14 27.17 17.87
CA PRO A 74 -10.07 28.28 18.08
C PRO A 74 -10.64 28.87 16.77
N ASN A 75 -9.99 28.61 15.64
CA ASN A 75 -10.42 29.11 14.33
C ASN A 75 -9.84 28.25 13.19
N GLN A 76 -10.32 28.50 11.97
CA GLN A 76 -9.94 27.77 10.76
C GLN A 76 -8.44 27.81 10.46
N THR A 77 -7.79 28.97 10.64
CA THR A 77 -6.34 29.11 10.38
C THR A 77 -5.51 28.26 11.34
N GLN A 78 -5.88 28.23 12.62
CA GLN A 78 -5.22 27.36 13.60
C GLN A 78 -5.51 25.89 13.31
N PHE A 79 -6.75 25.56 12.92
CA PHE A 79 -7.12 24.21 12.52
C PHE A 79 -6.27 23.71 11.34
N GLU A 80 -6.07 24.51 10.30
CA GLU A 80 -5.25 24.14 9.14
C GLU A 80 -3.77 23.95 9.50
N LYS A 81 -3.23 24.83 10.36
CA LYS A 81 -1.86 24.70 10.88
C LYS A 81 -1.71 23.41 11.68
N GLN A 82 -2.64 23.13 12.57
CA GLN A 82 -2.60 21.92 13.40
C GLN A 82 -2.83 20.66 12.56
N ARG A 83 -3.72 20.69 11.58
CA ARG A 83 -3.93 19.61 10.61
C ARG A 83 -2.66 19.28 9.84
N LEU A 84 -1.86 20.28 9.47
CA LEU A 84 -0.55 20.05 8.82
C LEU A 84 0.44 19.37 9.77
N GLU A 85 0.47 19.76 11.05
CA GLU A 85 1.40 19.20 12.04
C GLU A 85 0.99 17.82 12.54
N THR A 86 -0.30 17.54 12.68
CA THR A 86 -0.81 16.26 13.16
C THR A 86 -1.06 15.26 12.04
N GLY A 87 -1.38 15.73 10.82
CA GLY A 87 -1.86 14.86 9.76
C GLY A 87 -3.29 14.35 9.97
N ILE A 88 -4.04 14.92 10.90
CA ILE A 88 -5.43 14.52 11.16
C ILE A 88 -6.37 15.51 10.46
N VAL A 89 -7.27 15.01 9.62
CA VAL A 89 -8.31 15.80 8.94
C VAL A 89 -9.53 15.98 9.85
N GLY A 90 -9.79 15.01 10.73
CA GLY A 90 -10.92 15.03 11.66
C GLY A 90 -11.04 13.72 12.43
N PRO A 91 -12.06 13.57 13.29
CA PRO A 91 -12.25 12.37 14.08
C PRO A 91 -12.64 11.19 13.19
N SER A 92 -11.97 10.05 13.36
CA SER A 92 -12.48 8.76 12.88
C SER A 92 -13.79 8.41 13.60
N ILE A 93 -14.61 7.55 12.99
CA ILE A 93 -15.81 6.99 13.64
C ILE A 93 -15.45 5.96 14.72
N LEU A 94 -14.27 5.32 14.64
CA LEU A 94 -13.91 4.19 15.48
C LEU A 94 -13.73 4.53 16.97
N PRO A 95 -13.18 5.70 17.35
CA PRO A 95 -13.22 6.16 18.75
C PRO A 95 -14.63 6.32 19.34
N GLY A 96 -15.68 6.40 18.51
CA GLY A 96 -17.08 6.43 18.96
C GLY A 96 -17.67 5.04 19.25
N LEU A 97 -16.94 3.96 18.94
CA LEU A 97 -17.33 2.59 19.26
C LEU A 97 -16.86 2.20 20.67
N GLN A 98 -17.39 1.09 21.19
CA GLN A 98 -17.03 0.59 22.51
C GLN A 98 -15.53 0.21 22.55
N PRO A 99 -14.71 0.84 23.41
CA PRO A 99 -13.26 0.63 23.42
C PRO A 99 -12.83 -0.82 23.62
N GLN A 100 -13.60 -1.61 24.38
CA GLN A 100 -13.32 -3.03 24.60
C GLN A 100 -13.53 -3.93 23.37
N HIS A 101 -14.13 -3.41 22.30
CA HIS A 101 -14.46 -4.15 21.08
C HIS A 101 -13.71 -3.66 19.84
N VAL A 102 -12.76 -2.73 20.00
CA VAL A 102 -11.93 -2.21 18.90
C VAL A 102 -10.47 -2.12 19.33
N LEU A 103 -9.54 -2.35 18.39
CA LEU A 103 -8.10 -2.26 18.65
C LEU A 103 -7.58 -0.82 18.84
N GLY A 104 -8.42 0.19 18.60
CA GLY A 104 -8.04 1.61 18.62
C GLY A 104 -7.44 2.09 17.29
N VAL A 105 -7.27 3.40 17.09
CA VAL A 105 -6.73 3.99 15.86
C VAL A 105 -5.26 4.36 16.06
N PRO A 106 -4.31 3.85 15.27
CA PRO A 106 -4.49 3.23 13.95
C PRO A 106 -4.49 1.69 13.93
N GLU A 107 -4.37 1.02 15.07
CA GLU A 107 -4.19 -0.43 15.19
C GLU A 107 -5.34 -1.24 14.59
N CYS A 108 -6.54 -0.67 14.54
CA CYS A 108 -7.72 -1.25 13.90
C CYS A 108 -7.71 -1.20 12.38
N PHE A 109 -6.82 -0.40 11.77
CA PHE A 109 -6.68 -0.35 10.33
C PHE A 109 -5.64 -1.38 9.91
N SER A 110 -6.06 -2.33 9.09
CA SER A 110 -5.08 -3.12 8.34
C SER A 110 -4.26 -2.14 7.52
N SER A 111 -2.94 -2.24 7.65
CA SER A 111 -2.05 -1.56 6.70
C SER A 111 -2.55 -1.81 5.27
N GLU A 112 -2.39 -0.83 4.38
CA GLU A 112 -2.87 -0.88 2.99
C GLU A 112 -2.17 -1.96 2.13
N ILE A 113 -1.57 -2.98 2.76
CA ILE A 113 -0.96 -4.17 2.18
C ILE A 113 -1.92 -4.88 1.22
N MET A 114 -3.22 -4.88 1.47
CA MET A 114 -4.18 -5.47 0.53
C MET A 114 -4.16 -4.75 -0.83
N HIS A 115 -4.27 -3.42 -0.84
CA HIS A 115 -4.21 -2.64 -2.09
C HIS A 115 -2.81 -2.62 -2.69
N TYR A 116 -1.77 -2.53 -1.85
CA TYR A 116 -0.39 -2.62 -2.29
C TYR A 116 -0.14 -3.95 -3.02
N SER A 117 -0.42 -5.06 -2.35
CA SER A 117 -0.12 -6.39 -2.86
C SER A 117 -1.08 -6.83 -3.97
N GLY A 118 -2.34 -6.38 -3.93
CA GLY A 118 -3.35 -6.69 -4.96
C GLY A 118 -3.26 -5.75 -6.15
N ALA A 119 -3.59 -4.48 -6.02
CA ALA A 119 -3.72 -3.59 -7.17
C ALA A 119 -2.39 -2.93 -7.61
N ASN A 120 -1.64 -2.37 -6.66
CA ASN A 120 -0.52 -1.49 -7.00
C ASN A 120 0.64 -2.27 -7.61
N MET A 121 1.04 -3.38 -6.98
CA MET A 121 2.14 -4.20 -7.51
C MET A 121 1.79 -4.83 -8.85
N ALA A 122 0.55 -5.30 -9.02
CA ALA A 122 0.09 -5.83 -10.30
C ALA A 122 0.17 -4.78 -11.42
N SER A 123 -0.26 -3.55 -11.15
CA SER A 123 -0.16 -2.44 -12.10
C SER A 123 1.29 -2.15 -12.50
N LEU A 124 2.19 -2.03 -11.51
CA LEU A 124 3.61 -1.76 -11.74
C LEU A 124 4.30 -2.86 -12.56
N TYR A 125 4.12 -4.12 -12.17
CA TYR A 125 4.69 -5.25 -12.90
C TYR A 125 4.13 -5.36 -14.31
N THR A 126 2.85 -5.05 -14.50
CA THR A 126 2.28 -5.09 -15.85
C THR A 126 2.89 -4.03 -16.76
N VAL A 127 3.10 -2.80 -16.27
CA VAL A 127 3.78 -1.76 -17.06
C VAL A 127 5.19 -2.20 -17.41
N LEU A 128 5.92 -2.75 -16.42
CA LEU A 128 7.26 -3.28 -16.62
C LEU A 128 7.30 -4.39 -17.69
N TRP A 129 6.38 -5.35 -17.59
CA TRP A 129 6.31 -6.47 -18.52
C TRP A 129 5.77 -6.06 -19.87
N ARG A 130 4.82 -5.14 -20.00
CA ARG A 130 4.40 -4.62 -21.31
C ARG A 130 5.52 -3.87 -22.03
N GLY A 131 6.46 -3.28 -21.30
CA GLY A 131 7.68 -2.71 -21.87
C GLY A 131 8.80 -3.74 -22.15
N THR A 132 8.70 -4.96 -21.60
CA THR A 132 9.68 -6.05 -21.80
C THR A 132 9.18 -7.09 -22.81
N ILE A 133 7.87 -7.34 -22.82
CA ILE A 133 7.10 -8.23 -23.69
C ILE A 133 6.50 -7.32 -24.76
N ASP A 134 7.31 -7.01 -25.76
CA ASP A 134 6.98 -6.08 -26.83
C ASP A 134 6.22 -6.80 -27.96
N CYS A 135 5.06 -7.39 -27.64
CA CYS A 135 4.13 -7.95 -28.63
C CYS A 135 2.71 -8.07 -28.07
N ARG A 136 1.71 -7.64 -28.85
CA ARG A 136 0.29 -7.71 -28.48
C ARG A 136 -0.21 -9.15 -28.38
N ASP A 137 0.28 -10.00 -29.29
CA ASP A 137 -0.14 -11.39 -29.42
C ASP A 137 0.21 -12.21 -28.17
N THR A 138 1.38 -11.95 -27.58
CA THR A 138 1.83 -12.62 -26.34
C THR A 138 0.95 -12.29 -25.13
N TRP A 139 0.37 -11.09 -25.07
CA TRP A 139 -0.54 -10.71 -23.98
C TRP A 139 -1.94 -11.28 -24.14
N GLU A 140 -2.43 -11.44 -25.38
CA GLU A 140 -3.68 -12.14 -25.67
C GLU A 140 -3.56 -13.63 -25.33
N GLU A 141 -2.45 -14.27 -25.71
CA GLU A 141 -2.14 -15.65 -25.34
C GLU A 141 -2.04 -15.85 -23.82
N HIS A 142 -1.35 -14.93 -23.12
CA HIS A 142 -1.29 -14.95 -21.66
C HIS A 142 -2.67 -14.83 -21.02
N GLY A 143 -3.52 -13.94 -21.56
CA GLY A 143 -4.90 -13.77 -21.11
C GLY A 143 -5.75 -15.04 -21.21
N HIS A 144 -5.63 -15.76 -22.33
CA HIS A 144 -6.26 -17.06 -22.51
C HIS A 144 -5.70 -18.12 -21.56
N ALA A 145 -4.38 -18.16 -21.35
CA ALA A 145 -3.76 -19.10 -20.41
C ALA A 145 -4.26 -18.87 -18.97
N VAL A 146 -4.35 -17.61 -18.52
CA VAL A 146 -4.91 -17.25 -17.21
C VAL A 146 -6.35 -17.74 -17.07
N THR A 147 -7.17 -17.53 -18.11
CA THR A 147 -8.58 -17.95 -18.09
C THR A 147 -8.71 -19.47 -18.10
N ALA A 148 -7.83 -20.19 -18.81
CA ALA A 148 -7.79 -21.65 -18.84
C ALA A 148 -7.40 -22.26 -17.48
N CYS A 149 -6.60 -21.55 -16.67
CA CYS A 149 -6.24 -21.99 -15.32
C CYS A 149 -7.45 -22.07 -14.36
N LYS A 150 -8.58 -21.44 -14.70
CA LYS A 150 -9.77 -21.36 -13.83
C LYS A 150 -10.27 -22.71 -13.32
N SER A 151 -10.24 -23.77 -14.15
CA SER A 151 -10.70 -25.12 -13.76
C SER A 151 -9.77 -25.81 -12.76
N TYR A 152 -8.54 -25.33 -12.61
CA TYR A 152 -7.52 -25.90 -11.73
C TYR A 152 -7.38 -25.14 -10.40
N LEU A 153 -8.11 -24.05 -10.23
CA LEU A 153 -8.11 -23.29 -8.99
C LEU A 153 -8.95 -24.03 -7.94
N LEU A 154 -8.36 -24.19 -6.75
CA LEU A 154 -9.06 -24.75 -5.61
C LEU A 154 -10.25 -23.86 -5.26
N GLY A 155 -11.41 -24.46 -4.99
CA GLY A 155 -12.64 -23.74 -4.66
C GLY A 155 -12.54 -22.84 -3.41
N SER A 156 -11.48 -22.98 -2.62
CA SER A 156 -11.14 -22.10 -1.49
C SER A 156 -10.64 -20.71 -1.90
N PHE A 157 -10.41 -20.49 -3.20
CA PHE A 157 -10.13 -19.19 -3.78
C PHE A 157 -11.39 -18.76 -4.54
N ASP A 158 -12.31 -18.10 -3.84
CA ASP A 158 -13.67 -17.78 -4.30
C ASP A 158 -13.77 -17.05 -5.66
N VAL A 159 -12.66 -16.55 -6.21
CA VAL A 159 -12.64 -15.78 -7.45
C VAL A 159 -11.46 -16.17 -8.34
N ALA A 160 -11.77 -16.78 -9.49
CA ALA A 160 -10.79 -17.01 -10.55
C ALA A 160 -10.43 -15.69 -11.24
N PRO A 161 -9.13 -15.42 -11.49
CA PRO A 161 -8.70 -14.22 -12.20
C PRO A 161 -9.22 -14.25 -13.64
N HIS A 162 -9.78 -13.13 -14.07
CA HIS A 162 -10.10 -12.93 -15.49
C HIS A 162 -8.85 -12.60 -16.31
N ASP A 163 -9.02 -12.61 -17.63
CA ASP A 163 -8.02 -12.12 -18.58
C ASP A 163 -7.56 -10.69 -18.20
N PRO A 164 -6.28 -10.52 -17.79
CA PRO A 164 -5.71 -9.22 -17.44
C PRO A 164 -5.62 -8.28 -18.65
N ASN A 165 -5.49 -8.78 -19.89
CA ASN A 165 -5.42 -7.95 -21.08
C ASN A 165 -6.72 -7.17 -21.33
N LEU A 166 -7.86 -7.77 -20.96
CA LEU A 166 -9.19 -7.20 -21.19
C LEU A 166 -9.75 -6.42 -19.99
N LYS A 167 -9.35 -6.77 -18.76
CA LYS A 167 -10.07 -6.33 -17.55
C LYS A 167 -9.23 -5.67 -16.46
N MET A 168 -7.96 -5.35 -16.71
CA MET A 168 -7.09 -4.68 -15.71
C MET A 168 -7.54 -3.27 -15.27
N ASN A 169 -8.61 -2.72 -15.82
CA ASN A 169 -9.21 -1.49 -15.32
C ASN A 169 -10.11 -1.76 -14.09
N SER A 170 -10.84 -0.74 -13.63
CA SER A 170 -11.48 -0.56 -12.30
C SER A 170 -12.39 -1.68 -11.75
N PHE A 171 -12.52 -2.81 -12.44
CA PHE A 171 -13.36 -3.95 -12.07
C PHE A 171 -12.58 -5.21 -11.69
N TYR A 172 -11.24 -5.21 -11.80
CA TYR A 172 -10.40 -6.32 -11.35
C TYR A 172 -10.23 -6.28 -9.83
N LYS A 173 -10.71 -7.30 -9.12
CA LYS A 173 -10.66 -7.32 -7.64
C LYS A 173 -9.23 -7.54 -7.15
N ALA A 174 -8.92 -7.04 -5.96
CA ALA A 174 -7.62 -7.28 -5.32
C ALA A 174 -7.30 -8.78 -5.22
N VAL A 175 -8.28 -9.62 -4.90
CA VAL A 175 -8.10 -11.09 -4.85
C VAL A 175 -7.74 -11.68 -6.21
N GLU A 176 -8.32 -11.20 -7.31
CA GLU A 176 -7.99 -11.66 -8.66
C GLU A 176 -6.56 -11.29 -9.00
N TYR A 177 -6.14 -10.06 -8.67
CA TYR A 177 -4.75 -9.65 -8.88
C TYR A 177 -3.78 -10.50 -8.07
N ILE A 178 -4.14 -10.84 -6.84
CA ILE A 178 -3.32 -11.68 -5.98
C ILE A 178 -3.18 -13.08 -6.60
N MET A 179 -4.30 -13.69 -7.00
CA MET A 179 -4.30 -15.01 -7.66
C MET A 179 -3.46 -15.01 -8.93
N TRP A 180 -3.70 -14.03 -9.80
CA TRP A 180 -2.99 -13.90 -11.04
C TRP A 180 -1.49 -13.66 -10.85
N LEU A 181 -1.12 -12.65 -10.05
CA LEU A 181 0.26 -12.19 -9.92
C LEU A 181 1.11 -13.20 -9.15
N TYR A 182 0.64 -13.73 -8.02
CA TYR A 182 1.51 -14.53 -7.13
C TYR A 182 1.46 -16.02 -7.42
N TYR A 183 0.36 -16.54 -7.98
CA TYR A 183 0.18 -17.98 -8.16
C TYR A 183 0.25 -18.42 -9.62
N LEU A 184 -0.24 -17.61 -10.57
CA LEU A 184 -0.23 -17.98 -11.99
C LEU A 184 1.00 -17.44 -12.74
N CYS A 185 1.33 -16.16 -12.58
CA CYS A 185 2.42 -15.53 -13.33
C CYS A 185 3.80 -16.21 -13.16
N PRO A 186 4.20 -16.75 -12.00
CA PRO A 186 5.49 -17.44 -11.89
C PRO A 186 5.61 -18.62 -12.86
N ALA A 187 4.53 -19.36 -13.09
CA ALA A 187 4.51 -20.47 -14.04
C ALA A 187 4.25 -19.98 -15.48
N LEU A 188 3.24 -19.12 -15.69
CA LEU A 188 2.82 -18.69 -17.01
C LEU A 188 3.83 -17.80 -17.73
N LEU A 189 4.66 -17.06 -16.99
CA LEU A 189 5.68 -16.18 -17.57
C LEU A 189 7.07 -16.84 -17.67
N TYR A 190 7.20 -18.12 -17.29
CA TYR A 190 8.46 -18.85 -17.43
C TYR A 190 8.80 -19.06 -18.91
N GLY A 191 10.00 -18.66 -19.32
CA GLY A 191 10.43 -18.69 -20.73
C GLY A 191 9.85 -17.58 -21.61
N ILE A 192 8.89 -16.78 -21.10
CA ILE A 192 8.39 -15.56 -21.78
C ILE A 192 9.23 -14.35 -21.35
N LEU A 193 9.44 -14.19 -20.05
CA LEU A 193 10.34 -13.18 -19.51
C LEU A 193 11.80 -13.67 -19.59
N SER A 194 12.74 -12.74 -19.79
CA SER A 194 14.16 -13.07 -19.64
C SER A 194 14.45 -13.65 -18.25
N ASP A 195 15.36 -14.63 -18.18
CA ASP A 195 15.63 -15.40 -16.95
C ASP A 195 15.90 -14.52 -15.73
N ASN A 196 16.68 -13.44 -15.90
CA ASN A 196 17.00 -12.51 -14.81
C ASN A 196 15.75 -11.79 -14.27
N VAL A 197 14.88 -11.32 -15.16
CA VAL A 197 13.64 -10.63 -14.78
C VAL A 197 12.67 -11.60 -14.13
N TRP A 198 12.52 -12.80 -14.71
CA TRP A 198 11.66 -13.85 -14.18
C TRP A 198 12.11 -14.31 -12.79
N GLN A 199 13.39 -14.61 -12.58
CA GLN A 199 13.92 -15.01 -11.28
C GLN A 199 13.71 -13.93 -10.21
N ASN A 200 13.94 -12.67 -10.55
CA ASN A 200 13.72 -11.56 -9.63
C ASN A 200 12.24 -11.42 -9.26
N PHE A 201 11.35 -11.59 -10.24
CA PHE A 201 9.92 -11.63 -9.99
C PHE A 201 9.51 -12.81 -9.11
N CYS A 202 10.02 -14.03 -9.35
CA CYS A 202 9.73 -15.20 -8.53
C CYS A 202 10.19 -15.03 -7.07
N LYS A 203 11.35 -14.39 -6.84
CA LYS A 203 11.80 -14.02 -5.48
C LYS A 203 10.82 -13.06 -4.80
N PHE A 204 10.36 -12.05 -5.53
CA PHE A 204 9.33 -11.13 -5.04
C PHE A 204 8.02 -11.86 -4.71
N ALA A 205 7.53 -12.72 -5.60
CA ALA A 205 6.29 -13.46 -5.39
C ALA A 205 6.38 -14.39 -4.17
N CYS A 206 7.51 -15.09 -4.01
CA CYS A 206 7.79 -15.94 -2.85
C CYS A 206 7.85 -15.14 -1.54
N LEU A 207 8.44 -13.93 -1.55
CA LEU A 207 8.45 -13.07 -0.38
C LEU A 207 7.04 -12.65 0.03
N MET A 208 6.22 -12.25 -0.94
CA MET A 208 4.86 -11.77 -0.69
C MET A 208 3.91 -12.86 -0.19
N ASP A 209 4.12 -14.12 -0.58
CA ASP A 209 3.39 -15.27 -0.05
C ASP A 209 3.69 -15.52 1.44
N ARG A 210 4.91 -15.20 1.89
CA ARG A 210 5.37 -15.42 3.26
C ARG A 210 5.06 -14.28 4.24
N LEU A 211 4.47 -13.17 3.79
CA LEU A 211 4.20 -12.03 4.65
C LEU A 211 3.09 -12.35 5.68
N PRO A 212 3.33 -12.13 6.99
CA PRO A 212 2.30 -12.28 8.01
C PRO A 212 1.19 -11.25 7.76
N GLY A 213 -0.04 -11.73 7.60
CA GLY A 213 -1.21 -10.94 7.17
C GLY A 213 -1.85 -11.38 5.86
N ARG A 214 -1.23 -12.31 5.11
CA ARG A 214 -1.90 -13.09 4.04
C ARG A 214 -2.40 -14.46 4.51
N SER A 215 -1.83 -14.98 5.57
CA SER A 215 -2.19 -16.26 6.19
C SER A 215 -3.46 -16.20 7.06
N THR A 216 -4.14 -15.06 7.16
CA THR A 216 -5.40 -14.93 7.88
C THR A 216 -6.58 -15.18 6.94
N HIS A 217 -6.90 -16.46 6.76
CA HIS A 217 -8.24 -17.07 6.62
C HIS A 217 -8.12 -18.49 6.04
N TYR A 218 -7.23 -19.31 6.59
CA TYR A 218 -7.23 -20.76 6.32
C TYR A 218 -7.01 -21.53 7.63
N CYS A 219 -7.87 -21.28 8.62
CA CYS A 219 -8.13 -22.19 9.74
C CYS A 219 -9.26 -21.63 10.60
N SER A 220 -10.48 -22.02 10.26
CA SER A 220 -11.59 -22.33 11.16
C SER A 220 -12.75 -22.84 10.33
#